data_AF-A0A2M8HIR7-F1
#
_entry.id   AF-A0A2M8HIR7-F1
#
_cell.length_a   1.000
_cell.length_b   1.000
_cell.length_c   1.000
_cell.angle_alpha   90.00
_cell.angle_beta   90.00
_cell.angle_gamma   90.00
#
_symmetry.space_group_name_H-M   'P 1'
#
loop_
_entity.id
_entity.type
_entity.pdbx_description
1 polymer ?
#
loop_
_entity_poly.entity_id
_entity_poly.type
_entity_poly.pdbx_seq_one_letter_code
_entity_poly.pdbx_strand_id
1 'polypeptide(L)'
;MTSNTNKNIPLSNKYTRTYYQKDSLVSNVRRALQRRIPSELFEASIQKHLKEDEKEFLLNYYIKRSDIDGDYYNLKSIPSKISLETANQLLQEVTISEEDKNYLLKFYHFNQAEKKYILQEPLSEKDEIKMLKMFKRKSLHIGNSEKAMISKIMEQIEEIPKKDIFFANLYTPPDHEFFSPPNLKHISGMQIIESARQFGIACHHIFGKVPLDGVTFLLQNLNSEFYQYAKLNMPIKLRNVLKSVKFAKDGSWNQSKLEITIYQENTEISMITMEATILPLKVYKRLKEGQEEVYEIEPRYKLIEKFKKNISLRHANLKYICTIENFSLNGFMVASVGSPPVDFEASESIEFFMHFDIAGFIHGKCKLLWIRENDQNDDIFFSGYEITEISNLDMENLKESIARYGRLIEDREIL
;
A
#
# COMPACT_ATOMS: atom_id res chain seq x y z
N MET A 1 -21.51 27.32 10.15
CA MET A 1 -21.24 26.34 11.22
C MET A 1 -20.83 25.03 10.57
N THR A 2 -19.53 24.87 10.35
CA THR A 2 -18.91 23.69 9.73
C THR A 2 -18.76 22.61 10.78
N SER A 3 -19.64 21.60 10.74
CA SER A 3 -19.50 20.43 11.60
C SER A 3 -18.25 19.66 11.17
N ASN A 4 -17.18 19.87 11.94
CA ASN A 4 -15.93 19.14 11.86
C ASN A 4 -16.18 17.72 12.35
N THR A 5 -16.70 16.86 11.47
CA THR A 5 -16.72 15.41 11.67
C THR A 5 -15.62 14.84 10.79
N ASN A 6 -14.38 14.90 11.29
CA ASN A 6 -13.33 13.96 10.88
C ASN A 6 -13.82 12.57 11.30
N LYS A 7 -14.74 11.98 10.53
CA LYS A 7 -14.95 10.54 10.54
C LYS A 7 -13.61 9.95 10.14
N ASN A 8 -12.94 9.29 11.09
CA ASN A 8 -11.69 8.58 10.84
C ASN A 8 -11.86 7.69 9.61
N ILE A 9 -11.25 8.10 8.50
CA ILE A 9 -11.22 7.29 7.28
C ILE A 9 -10.44 6.02 7.64
N PRO A 10 -11.03 4.82 7.52
CA PRO A 10 -10.36 3.59 7.92
C PRO A 10 -9.28 3.25 6.89
N LEU A 11 -8.07 3.73 7.16
CA LEU A 11 -6.88 3.46 6.38
C LEU A 11 -6.41 2.02 6.63
N SER A 12 -5.87 1.38 5.58
CA SER A 12 -5.40 0.00 5.65
C SER A 12 -3.91 -0.12 6.00
N ASN A 13 -3.37 0.85 6.75
CA ASN A 13 -1.95 1.01 7.11
C ASN A 13 -1.22 -0.30 7.47
N LYS A 14 -1.84 -1.15 8.29
CA LYS A 14 -1.30 -2.45 8.72
C LYS A 14 -0.99 -3.37 7.53
N TYR A 15 -1.76 -3.24 6.44
CA TYR A 15 -1.74 -4.12 5.28
C TYR A 15 -1.05 -3.50 4.05
N THR A 16 -0.59 -2.24 4.10
CA THR A 16 0.02 -1.54 2.96
C THR A 16 1.55 -1.52 3.00
N ARG A 17 2.17 -2.05 4.08
CA ARG A 17 3.62 -2.04 4.32
C ARG A 17 4.25 -0.65 4.23
N THR A 18 3.55 0.33 4.78
CA THR A 18 4.01 1.72 4.92
C THR A 18 4.48 1.94 6.35
N TYR A 19 5.61 2.64 6.54
CA TYR A 19 6.15 2.90 7.87
C TYR A 19 5.35 3.97 8.62
N TYR A 20 4.89 5.02 7.93
CA TYR A 20 4.11 6.09 8.52
C TYR A 20 2.65 6.06 8.04
N GLN A 21 1.75 6.47 8.93
CA GLN A 21 0.32 6.57 8.61
C GLN A 21 0.05 7.47 7.41
N LYS A 22 0.79 8.59 7.32
CA LYS A 22 0.67 9.56 6.23
C LYS A 22 0.99 8.95 4.87
N ASP A 23 1.78 7.89 4.80
CA ASP A 23 2.17 7.25 3.54
C ASP A 23 1.12 6.24 3.04
N SER A 24 0.06 5.96 3.83
CA SER A 24 -1.01 5.04 3.45
C SER A 24 -2.05 5.75 2.58
N LEU A 25 -2.12 5.36 1.31
CA LEU A 25 -2.98 5.96 0.29
C LEU A 25 -4.27 5.17 0.04
N VAL A 26 -4.54 4.11 0.81
CA VAL A 26 -5.64 3.19 0.54
C VAL A 26 -6.54 3.03 1.75
N SER A 27 -7.85 3.14 1.52
CA SER A 27 -8.90 2.97 2.52
C SER A 27 -10.03 2.08 2.02
N ASN A 28 -10.86 1.57 2.96
CA ASN A 28 -12.04 0.75 2.66
C ASN A 28 -11.74 -0.48 1.76
N VAL A 29 -10.58 -1.13 1.96
CA VAL A 29 -10.22 -2.34 1.22
C VAL A 29 -11.25 -3.43 1.51
N ARG A 30 -11.82 -4.00 0.44
CA ARG A 30 -12.88 -5.00 0.54
C ARG A 30 -12.93 -5.92 -0.67
N ARG A 31 -13.59 -7.06 -0.52
CA ARG A 31 -14.01 -7.91 -1.65
C ARG A 31 -15.34 -7.40 -2.21
N ALA A 32 -15.64 -7.77 -3.45
CA ALA A 32 -16.96 -7.58 -4.05
C ALA A 32 -18.03 -8.28 -3.20
N LEU A 33 -19.10 -7.56 -2.87
CA LEU A 33 -20.19 -8.10 -2.07
C LEU A 33 -21.08 -9.03 -2.90
N GLN A 34 -21.54 -10.11 -2.28
CA GLN A 34 -22.48 -11.03 -2.89
C GLN A 34 -23.88 -10.43 -2.79
N ARG A 35 -24.54 -10.17 -3.93
CA ARG A 35 -25.85 -9.50 -3.90
C ARG A 35 -26.96 -10.39 -3.40
N ARG A 36 -27.00 -11.62 -3.92
CA ARG A 36 -27.99 -12.63 -3.60
C ARG A 36 -27.29 -13.78 -2.89
N ILE A 37 -27.79 -14.13 -1.70
CA ILE A 37 -27.30 -15.23 -0.89
C ILE A 37 -28.49 -16.15 -0.63
N PRO A 38 -28.44 -17.46 -0.95
CA PRO A 38 -29.52 -18.39 -0.62
C PRO A 38 -29.88 -18.34 0.87
N SER A 39 -31.18 -18.39 1.21
CA SER A 39 -31.63 -18.25 2.61
C SER A 39 -31.06 -19.33 3.51
N GLU A 40 -30.96 -20.57 3.00
CA GLU A 40 -30.35 -21.69 3.72
C GLU A 40 -28.90 -21.38 4.09
N LEU A 41 -28.10 -20.89 3.14
CA LEU A 41 -26.71 -20.51 3.38
C LEU A 41 -26.61 -19.33 4.36
N PHE A 42 -27.49 -18.33 4.21
CA PHE A 42 -27.50 -17.14 5.07
C PHE A 42 -27.88 -17.49 6.52
N GLU A 43 -28.91 -18.29 6.73
CA GLU A 43 -29.40 -18.64 8.06
C GLU A 43 -28.51 -19.70 8.72
N ALA A 44 -28.07 -20.73 7.98
CA ALA A 44 -27.31 -21.84 8.54
C ALA A 44 -25.82 -21.53 8.75
N SER A 45 -25.18 -20.78 7.84
CA SER A 45 -23.75 -20.44 7.93
C SER A 45 -23.56 -19.02 8.45
N ILE A 46 -24.20 -18.02 7.87
CA ILE A 46 -23.89 -16.61 8.20
C ILE A 46 -24.39 -16.26 9.60
N GLN A 47 -25.67 -16.47 9.89
CA GLN A 47 -26.21 -16.11 11.21
C GLN A 47 -25.67 -17.00 12.34
N LYS A 48 -25.15 -18.20 12.06
CA LYS A 48 -24.64 -19.09 13.10
C LYS A 48 -23.23 -18.72 13.57
N HIS A 49 -22.38 -18.23 12.66
CA HIS A 49 -20.97 -17.92 12.96
C HIS A 49 -20.74 -16.50 13.49
N LEU A 50 -21.72 -15.61 13.34
CA LEU A 50 -21.57 -14.20 13.68
C LEU A 50 -22.04 -13.86 15.09
N LYS A 51 -21.51 -12.78 15.64
CA LYS A 51 -22.03 -12.16 16.88
C LYS A 51 -23.34 -11.42 16.60
N GLU A 52 -24.15 -11.19 17.63
CA GLU A 52 -25.46 -10.54 17.47
C GLU A 52 -25.39 -9.13 16.83
N ASP A 53 -24.37 -8.34 17.19
CA ASP A 53 -24.13 -7.02 16.61
C ASP A 53 -23.77 -7.09 15.11
N GLU A 54 -22.96 -8.07 14.71
CA GLU A 54 -22.63 -8.32 13.31
C GLU A 54 -23.85 -8.80 12.51
N LYS A 55 -24.70 -9.64 13.12
CA LYS A 55 -25.96 -10.11 12.49
C LYS A 55 -26.91 -8.95 12.27
N GLU A 56 -27.18 -8.15 13.30
CA GLU A 56 -28.06 -6.98 13.21
C GLU A 56 -27.54 -6.01 12.14
N PHE A 57 -26.23 -5.76 12.13
CA PHE A 57 -25.60 -4.93 11.12
C PHE A 57 -25.83 -5.48 9.71
N LEU A 58 -25.62 -6.77 9.46
CA LEU A 58 -25.87 -7.36 8.13
C LEU A 58 -27.34 -7.29 7.72
N LEU A 59 -28.27 -7.56 8.63
CA LEU A 59 -29.72 -7.55 8.35
C LEU A 59 -30.23 -6.15 8.00
N ASN A 60 -29.55 -5.08 8.43
CA ASN A 60 -29.85 -3.72 7.96
C ASN A 60 -29.60 -3.53 6.45
N TYR A 61 -28.71 -4.33 5.85
CA TYR A 61 -28.35 -4.26 4.44
C TYR A 61 -28.81 -5.45 3.61
N TYR A 62 -29.12 -6.60 4.20
CA TYR A 62 -29.62 -7.78 3.51
C TYR A 62 -31.06 -8.07 3.89
N ILE A 63 -31.96 -8.03 2.90
CA ILE A 63 -33.39 -8.24 3.11
C ILE A 63 -33.78 -9.61 2.57
N LYS A 64 -34.47 -10.43 3.40
CA LYS A 64 -35.05 -11.70 2.97
C LYS A 64 -36.14 -11.48 1.92
N ARG A 65 -36.10 -12.28 0.86
CA ARG A 65 -37.01 -12.27 -0.28
C ARG A 65 -37.27 -13.71 -0.71
N SER A 66 -38.34 -13.88 -1.48
CA SER A 66 -38.75 -15.16 -2.05
C SER A 66 -39.05 -14.95 -3.53
N ASP A 67 -38.57 -15.86 -4.37
CA ASP A 67 -38.97 -15.97 -5.76
C ASP A 67 -39.22 -17.45 -6.13
N ILE A 68 -39.34 -17.72 -7.44
CA ILE A 68 -39.62 -19.07 -7.97
C ILE A 68 -38.46 -20.03 -7.66
N ASP A 69 -37.24 -19.52 -7.52
CA ASP A 69 -36.03 -20.29 -7.24
C ASP A 69 -35.79 -20.46 -5.72
N GLY A 70 -36.71 -19.97 -4.88
CA GLY A 70 -36.70 -20.13 -3.43
C GLY A 70 -36.43 -18.85 -2.63
N ASP A 71 -36.13 -19.01 -1.35
CA ASP A 71 -35.84 -17.91 -0.44
C ASP A 71 -34.36 -17.47 -0.51
N TYR A 72 -34.13 -16.16 -0.45
CA TYR A 72 -32.79 -15.58 -0.47
C TYR A 72 -32.71 -14.24 0.26
N TYR A 73 -31.52 -13.88 0.69
CA TYR A 73 -31.20 -12.55 1.20
C TYR A 73 -30.58 -11.71 0.09
N ASN A 74 -31.13 -10.52 -0.13
CA ASN A 74 -30.66 -9.61 -1.17
C ASN A 74 -30.08 -8.32 -0.58
N LEU A 75 -28.91 -7.91 -1.08
CA LEU A 75 -28.28 -6.65 -0.71
C LEU A 75 -29.16 -5.47 -1.14
N LYS A 76 -29.46 -4.59 -0.18
CA LYS A 76 -30.31 -3.39 -0.31
C LYS A 76 -29.56 -2.24 -1.00
N SER A 77 -28.90 -2.52 -2.12
CA SER A 77 -28.23 -1.50 -2.92
C SER A 77 -29.07 -1.02 -4.11
N ILE A 78 -30.02 -1.83 -4.59
CA ILE A 78 -30.90 -1.52 -5.74
C ILE A 78 -32.30 -2.09 -5.50
N PRO A 79 -33.38 -1.46 -5.99
CA PRO A 79 -34.72 -2.01 -5.84
C PRO A 79 -34.86 -3.32 -6.62
N SER A 80 -35.18 -4.44 -5.98
CA SER A 80 -35.42 -5.69 -6.71
C SER A 80 -36.74 -5.69 -7.49
N LYS A 81 -37.71 -4.88 -7.02
CA LYS A 81 -39.02 -4.70 -7.66
C LYS A 81 -39.38 -3.21 -7.71
N ILE A 82 -39.95 -2.78 -8.83
CA ILE A 82 -40.44 -1.40 -9.04
C ILE A 82 -41.89 -1.50 -9.52
N SER A 83 -42.82 -0.80 -8.89
CA SER A 83 -44.21 -0.77 -9.37
C SER A 83 -44.29 -0.08 -10.72
N LEU A 84 -45.28 -0.47 -11.54
CA LEU A 84 -45.53 0.19 -12.83
C LEU A 84 -45.65 1.71 -12.69
N GLU A 85 -46.33 2.19 -11.64
CA GLU A 85 -46.49 3.62 -11.37
C GLU A 85 -45.16 4.32 -11.06
N THR A 86 -44.34 3.74 -10.18
CA THR A 86 -43.00 4.28 -9.87
C THR A 86 -42.07 4.21 -11.08
N ALA A 87 -42.14 3.14 -11.86
CA ALA A 87 -41.36 3.00 -13.10
C ALA A 87 -41.78 4.08 -14.11
N ASN A 88 -43.09 4.30 -14.29
CA ASN A 88 -43.60 5.34 -15.20
C ASN A 88 -43.18 6.74 -14.75
N GLN A 89 -43.26 7.06 -13.45
CA GLN A 89 -42.73 8.32 -12.94
C GLN A 89 -41.24 8.49 -13.26
N LEU A 90 -40.44 7.46 -13.00
CA LEU A 90 -39.00 7.50 -13.23
C LEU A 90 -38.66 7.61 -14.73
N LEU A 91 -39.38 6.90 -15.59
CA LEU A 91 -39.21 6.94 -17.05
C LEU A 91 -39.78 8.23 -17.67
N GLN A 92 -40.68 8.94 -16.99
CA GLN A 92 -41.22 10.23 -17.43
C GLN A 92 -40.41 11.42 -16.90
N GLU A 93 -39.46 11.22 -15.97
CA GLU A 93 -38.56 12.28 -15.54
C GLU A 93 -37.72 12.78 -16.72
N VAL A 94 -37.86 14.07 -17.06
CA VAL A 94 -37.16 14.78 -18.15
C VAL A 94 -35.62 14.68 -18.05
N THR A 95 -35.09 14.28 -16.90
CA THR A 95 -33.64 14.15 -16.66
C THR A 95 -33.05 12.78 -16.98
N ILE A 96 -33.85 11.76 -17.29
CA ILE A 96 -33.34 10.44 -17.70
C ILE A 96 -33.36 10.33 -19.22
N SER A 97 -32.18 10.10 -19.82
CA SER A 97 -32.03 9.91 -21.27
C SER A 97 -32.67 8.60 -21.73
N GLU A 98 -33.10 8.52 -22.99
CA GLU A 98 -33.63 7.28 -23.58
C GLU A 98 -32.63 6.12 -23.50
N GLU A 99 -31.33 6.41 -23.60
CA GLU A 99 -30.27 5.42 -23.40
C GLU A 99 -30.30 4.82 -22.00
N ASP A 100 -30.49 5.67 -20.97
CA ASP A 100 -30.57 5.22 -19.58
C ASP A 100 -31.85 4.43 -19.29
N LYS A 101 -32.97 4.76 -19.95
CA LYS A 101 -34.22 3.97 -19.88
C LYS A 101 -34.02 2.57 -20.46
N ASN A 102 -33.46 2.49 -21.66
CA ASN A 102 -33.15 1.22 -22.33
C ASN A 102 -32.17 0.40 -21.50
N TYR A 103 -31.20 1.06 -20.86
CA TYR A 103 -30.26 0.41 -19.97
C TYR A 103 -30.94 -0.20 -18.73
N LEU A 104 -31.90 0.49 -18.10
CA LEU A 104 -32.67 -0.10 -16.98
C LEU A 104 -33.51 -1.30 -17.44
N LEU A 105 -34.19 -1.18 -18.58
CA LEU A 105 -35.04 -2.24 -19.13
C LEU A 105 -34.27 -3.49 -19.55
N LYS A 106 -32.95 -3.38 -19.78
CA LYS A 106 -32.08 -4.55 -19.97
C LYS A 106 -32.08 -5.48 -18.75
N PHE A 107 -32.22 -4.95 -17.54
CA PHE A 107 -32.12 -5.74 -16.30
C PHE A 107 -33.49 -6.00 -15.64
N TYR A 108 -34.48 -5.14 -15.92
CA TYR A 108 -35.80 -5.23 -15.34
C TYR A 108 -36.84 -5.71 -16.35
N HIS A 109 -37.51 -6.81 -16.03
CA HIS A 109 -38.57 -7.38 -16.84
C HIS A 109 -39.92 -7.12 -16.20
N PHE A 110 -40.90 -6.74 -17.02
CA PHE A 110 -42.25 -6.48 -16.54
C PHE A 110 -42.99 -7.79 -16.26
N ASN A 111 -43.42 -7.98 -15.03
CA ASN A 111 -44.30 -9.07 -14.62
C ASN A 111 -45.75 -8.58 -14.63
N GLN A 112 -46.55 -9.12 -15.56
CA GLN A 112 -47.96 -8.73 -15.71
C GLN A 112 -48.83 -9.10 -14.51
N ALA A 113 -48.57 -10.24 -13.86
CA ALA A 113 -49.35 -10.71 -12.71
C ALA A 113 -49.17 -9.79 -11.48
N GLU A 114 -47.94 -9.35 -11.22
CA GLU A 114 -47.64 -8.45 -10.11
C GLU A 114 -47.76 -6.95 -10.46
N LYS A 115 -47.94 -6.60 -11.74
CA LYS A 115 -47.84 -5.22 -12.27
C LYS A 115 -46.57 -4.49 -11.81
N LYS A 116 -45.44 -5.20 -11.83
CA LYS A 116 -44.13 -4.72 -11.35
C LYS A 116 -43.03 -5.08 -12.34
N TYR A 117 -42.04 -4.20 -12.45
CA TYR A 117 -40.75 -4.49 -13.05
C TYR A 117 -39.88 -5.22 -12.02
N ILE A 118 -39.37 -6.39 -12.39
CA ILE A 118 -38.56 -7.26 -11.52
C ILE A 118 -37.15 -7.33 -12.09
N LEU A 119 -36.16 -7.10 -11.23
CA LEU A 119 -34.76 -7.29 -11.57
C LEU A 119 -34.47 -8.79 -11.74
N GLN A 120 -34.12 -9.23 -12.94
CA GLN A 120 -33.83 -10.65 -13.23
C GLN A 120 -32.38 -10.89 -13.61
N GLU A 121 -31.76 -9.95 -14.30
CA GLU A 121 -30.39 -10.10 -14.80
C GLU A 121 -29.34 -9.85 -13.71
N PRO A 122 -28.19 -10.56 -13.76
CA PRO A 122 -27.08 -10.33 -12.84
C PRO A 122 -26.46 -8.95 -13.11
N LEU A 123 -26.39 -8.13 -12.07
CA LEU A 123 -25.73 -6.84 -12.13
C LEU A 123 -24.22 -6.96 -11.87
N SER A 124 -23.41 -6.07 -12.41
CA SER A 124 -22.06 -5.76 -11.91
C SER A 124 -22.11 -4.59 -10.92
N GLU A 125 -21.05 -4.34 -10.14
CA GLU A 125 -21.00 -3.16 -9.26
C GLU A 125 -20.95 -1.84 -10.06
N LYS A 126 -20.42 -1.87 -11.30
CA LYS A 126 -20.47 -0.75 -12.25
C LYS A 126 -21.92 -0.43 -12.63
N ASP A 127 -22.70 -1.46 -12.97
CA ASP A 127 -24.11 -1.30 -13.33
C ASP A 127 -24.89 -0.73 -12.15
N GLU A 128 -24.61 -1.21 -10.94
CA GLU A 128 -25.30 -0.71 -9.76
C GLU A 128 -25.09 0.78 -9.52
N ILE A 129 -23.86 1.25 -9.67
CA ILE A 129 -23.57 2.67 -9.47
C ILE A 129 -24.29 3.50 -10.56
N LYS A 130 -24.34 3.02 -11.81
CA LYS A 130 -25.07 3.70 -12.89
C LYS A 130 -26.57 3.78 -12.56
N MET A 131 -27.17 2.68 -12.11
CA MET A 131 -28.59 2.61 -11.76
C MET A 131 -28.94 3.40 -10.52
N LEU A 132 -28.10 3.41 -9.48
CA LEU A 132 -28.31 4.24 -8.29
C LEU A 132 -28.37 5.74 -8.63
N LYS A 133 -27.58 6.21 -9.61
CA LYS A 133 -27.68 7.58 -10.11
C LYS A 133 -29.04 7.84 -10.78
N MET A 134 -29.57 6.89 -11.54
CA MET A 134 -30.88 6.99 -12.17
C MET A 134 -32.01 7.00 -11.14
N PHE A 135 -31.96 6.12 -10.12
CA PHE A 135 -33.00 6.04 -9.09
C PHE A 135 -33.03 7.24 -8.14
N LYS A 136 -31.92 7.96 -7.95
CA LYS A 136 -31.77 9.10 -7.03
C LYS A 136 -32.23 8.81 -5.59
N ARG A 137 -32.32 7.54 -5.18
CA ARG A 137 -32.78 7.12 -3.84
C ARG A 137 -31.62 6.99 -2.87
N LYS A 138 -31.42 8.02 -2.05
CA LYS A 138 -30.40 8.01 -0.98
C LYS A 138 -30.53 6.84 -0.01
N SER A 139 -31.75 6.34 0.22
CA SER A 139 -32.03 5.22 1.13
C SER A 139 -31.48 3.86 0.68
N LEU A 140 -31.04 3.74 -0.58
CA LEU A 140 -30.39 2.55 -1.14
C LEU A 140 -28.87 2.70 -1.22
N HIS A 141 -28.35 3.87 -0.83
CA HIS A 141 -26.92 4.12 -0.86
C HIS A 141 -26.23 3.45 0.33
N ILE A 142 -25.36 2.49 0.04
CA ILE A 142 -24.46 1.87 1.01
C ILE A 142 -23.09 2.53 0.84
N GLY A 143 -22.62 3.22 1.87
CA GLY A 143 -21.33 3.91 1.86
C GLY A 143 -20.15 2.93 1.78
N ASN A 144 -18.97 3.44 1.40
CA ASN A 144 -17.79 2.58 1.20
C ASN A 144 -17.31 1.93 2.50
N SER A 145 -17.41 2.65 3.63
CA SER A 145 -17.10 2.13 4.97
C SER A 145 -18.02 0.97 5.34
N GLU A 146 -19.32 1.13 5.10
CA GLU A 146 -20.33 0.11 5.36
C GLU A 146 -20.10 -1.09 4.45
N LYS A 147 -19.83 -0.89 3.15
CA LYS A 147 -19.47 -1.98 2.24
C LYS A 147 -18.21 -2.73 2.68
N ALA A 148 -17.21 -2.02 3.21
CA ALA A 148 -15.99 -2.65 3.72
C ALA A 148 -16.26 -3.45 5.00
N MET A 149 -17.11 -2.95 5.89
CA MET A 149 -17.54 -3.68 7.09
C MET A 149 -18.35 -4.93 6.75
N ILE A 150 -19.32 -4.84 5.83
CA ILE A 150 -20.06 -6.00 5.31
C ILE A 150 -19.08 -7.03 4.74
N SER A 151 -18.14 -6.60 3.90
CA SER A 151 -17.14 -7.52 3.33
C SER A 151 -16.29 -8.18 4.40
N LYS A 152 -15.85 -7.44 5.42
CA LYS A 152 -15.05 -7.99 6.52
C LYS A 152 -15.81 -9.06 7.30
N ILE A 153 -17.10 -8.84 7.56
CA ILE A 153 -17.96 -9.83 8.23
C ILE A 153 -18.10 -11.07 7.34
N MET A 154 -18.40 -10.89 6.05
CA MET A 154 -18.56 -11.98 5.08
C MET A 154 -17.29 -12.81 4.88
N GLU A 155 -16.10 -12.21 5.02
CA GLU A 155 -14.83 -12.95 4.89
C GLU A 155 -14.61 -13.99 5.99
N GLN A 156 -15.26 -13.85 7.15
CA GLN A 156 -15.16 -14.80 8.28
C GLN A 156 -15.85 -16.15 7.97
N ILE A 157 -16.64 -16.21 6.91
CA ILE A 157 -17.51 -17.35 6.59
C ILE A 157 -16.98 -18.00 5.32
N GLU A 158 -16.51 -19.23 5.42
CA GLU A 158 -15.83 -19.93 4.31
C GLU A 158 -16.81 -20.46 3.26
N GLU A 159 -18.04 -20.76 3.68
CA GLU A 159 -19.08 -21.38 2.84
C GLU A 159 -19.69 -20.39 1.82
N ILE A 160 -19.47 -19.09 2.00
CA ILE A 160 -19.96 -18.08 1.05
C ILE A 160 -19.03 -18.05 -0.16
N PRO A 161 -19.56 -18.21 -1.40
CA PRO A 161 -18.74 -18.08 -2.60
C PRO A 161 -18.09 -16.69 -2.72
N LYS A 162 -16.77 -16.64 -2.71
CA LYS A 162 -16.00 -15.39 -2.77
C LYS A 162 -15.62 -15.07 -4.22
N LYS A 163 -15.86 -13.82 -4.65
CA LYS A 163 -15.44 -13.34 -5.97
C LYS A 163 -14.03 -12.77 -5.89
N ASP A 164 -13.20 -13.07 -6.88
CA ASP A 164 -11.83 -12.55 -7.00
C ASP A 164 -11.77 -11.13 -7.59
N ILE A 165 -12.66 -10.28 -7.07
CA ILE A 165 -12.79 -8.87 -7.38
C ILE A 165 -12.76 -8.11 -6.06
N PHE A 166 -11.90 -7.10 -5.98
CA PHE A 166 -11.68 -6.30 -4.79
C PHE A 166 -11.86 -4.83 -5.10
N PHE A 167 -12.15 -4.05 -4.07
CA PHE A 167 -12.32 -2.61 -4.16
C PHE A 167 -11.58 -1.90 -3.04
N ALA A 168 -11.18 -0.66 -3.32
CA ALA A 168 -10.68 0.27 -2.33
C ALA A 168 -10.93 1.72 -2.78
N ASN A 169 -10.67 2.66 -1.87
CA ASN A 169 -10.62 4.08 -2.18
C ASN A 169 -9.20 4.59 -2.10
N LEU A 170 -8.83 5.46 -3.03
CA LEU A 170 -7.61 6.25 -2.91
C LEU A 170 -7.88 7.34 -1.88
N TYR A 171 -7.00 7.43 -0.89
CA TYR A 171 -6.93 8.52 0.07
C TYR A 171 -5.67 9.34 -0.22
N THR A 172 -5.84 10.63 -0.46
CA THR A 172 -4.71 11.56 -0.66
C THR A 172 -4.59 12.43 0.58
N PRO A 173 -3.58 12.22 1.43
CA PRO A 173 -3.38 13.08 2.60
C PRO A 173 -3.07 14.51 2.12
N PRO A 174 -3.86 15.51 2.51
CA PRO A 174 -3.74 16.87 1.98
C PRO A 174 -2.43 17.56 2.36
N ASP A 175 -1.78 17.08 3.40
CA ASP A 175 -0.57 17.57 4.06
C ASP A 175 0.69 16.74 3.74
N HIS A 176 0.60 15.77 2.82
CA HIS A 176 1.74 14.94 2.45
C HIS A 176 2.74 15.71 1.56
N GLU A 177 3.93 16.01 2.08
CA GLU A 177 4.98 16.82 1.42
C GLU A 177 5.28 16.41 -0.03
N PHE A 178 5.47 15.11 -0.29
CA PHE A 178 5.80 14.60 -1.63
C PHE A 178 4.60 14.55 -2.59
N PHE A 179 3.38 14.49 -2.05
CA PHE A 179 2.18 14.05 -2.75
C PHE A 179 1.12 15.15 -2.86
N SER A 180 1.30 16.22 -2.09
CA SER A 180 0.46 17.41 -2.05
C SER A 180 1.34 18.68 -2.10
N PRO A 181 2.23 18.84 -3.10
CA PRO A 181 3.03 20.04 -3.23
C PRO A 181 2.15 21.28 -3.45
N PRO A 182 2.65 22.49 -3.10
CA PRO A 182 1.91 23.72 -3.33
C PRO A 182 1.50 23.84 -4.81
N ASN A 183 0.23 24.19 -5.06
CA ASN A 183 -0.37 24.40 -6.38
C ASN A 183 -0.72 23.15 -7.22
N LEU A 184 -0.66 21.93 -6.66
CA LEU A 184 -1.10 20.73 -7.38
C LEU A 184 -2.63 20.74 -7.60
N LYS A 185 -3.09 20.69 -8.85
CA LYS A 185 -4.53 20.65 -9.21
C LYS A 185 -5.06 19.23 -9.50
N HIS A 186 -4.18 18.24 -9.58
CA HIS A 186 -4.50 16.86 -9.96
C HIS A 186 -3.65 15.88 -9.13
N ILE A 187 -4.05 14.61 -9.05
CA ILE A 187 -3.27 13.56 -8.39
C ILE A 187 -2.23 13.03 -9.39
N SER A 188 -0.97 12.95 -8.96
CA SER A 188 0.14 12.46 -9.76
C SER A 188 -0.05 10.99 -10.16
N GLY A 189 0.36 10.64 -11.38
CA GLY A 189 0.36 9.24 -11.83
C GLY A 189 1.16 8.32 -10.91
N MET A 190 2.26 8.82 -10.32
CA MET A 190 3.07 8.07 -9.36
C MET A 190 2.29 7.75 -8.06
N GLN A 191 1.42 8.65 -7.61
CA GLN A 191 0.54 8.38 -6.47
C GLN A 191 -0.47 7.29 -6.79
N ILE A 192 -1.02 7.31 -8.01
CA ILE A 192 -1.95 6.29 -8.47
C ILE A 192 -1.25 4.93 -8.49
N ILE A 193 -0.03 4.86 -9.04
CA ILE A 193 0.77 3.62 -9.06
C ILE A 193 1.06 3.12 -7.65
N GLU A 194 1.50 4.00 -6.76
CA GLU A 194 1.79 3.62 -5.37
C GLU A 194 0.52 3.18 -4.62
N SER A 195 -0.62 3.86 -4.82
CA SER A 195 -1.90 3.43 -4.23
C SER A 195 -2.35 2.06 -4.76
N ALA A 196 -2.12 1.79 -6.05
CA ALA A 196 -2.41 0.49 -6.64
C ALA A 196 -1.51 -0.61 -6.07
N ARG A 197 -0.21 -0.34 -5.89
CA ARG A 197 0.75 -1.25 -5.22
C ARG A 197 0.29 -1.56 -3.79
N GLN A 198 -0.02 -0.54 -3.00
CA GLN A 198 -0.50 -0.68 -1.63
C GLN A 198 -1.81 -1.48 -1.57
N PHE A 199 -2.74 -1.21 -2.49
CA PHE A 199 -4.00 -1.95 -2.58
C PHE A 199 -3.78 -3.42 -2.94
N GLY A 200 -2.89 -3.70 -3.90
CA GLY A 200 -2.48 -5.05 -4.26
C GLY A 200 -1.91 -5.81 -3.05
N ILE A 201 -0.98 -5.23 -2.31
CA ILE A 201 -0.38 -5.82 -1.11
C ILE A 201 -1.44 -6.04 -0.02
N ALA A 202 -2.33 -5.07 0.18
CA ALA A 202 -3.41 -5.22 1.15
C ALA A 202 -4.31 -6.41 0.80
N CYS A 203 -4.59 -6.65 -0.49
CA CYS A 203 -5.36 -7.83 -0.91
C CYS A 203 -4.65 -9.14 -0.58
N HIS A 204 -3.33 -9.22 -0.74
CA HIS A 204 -2.54 -10.41 -0.40
C HIS A 204 -2.62 -10.73 1.10
N HIS A 205 -2.52 -9.73 1.96
CA HIS A 205 -2.58 -9.96 3.41
C HIS A 205 -4.00 -10.27 3.89
N ILE A 206 -5.00 -9.50 3.43
CA ILE A 206 -6.38 -9.63 3.93
C ILE A 206 -7.04 -10.88 3.35
N PHE A 207 -6.89 -11.13 2.05
CA PHE A 207 -7.62 -12.17 1.34
C PHE A 207 -6.76 -13.34 0.91
N GLY A 208 -5.47 -13.09 0.64
CA GLY A 208 -4.51 -14.11 0.23
C GLY A 208 -3.82 -14.83 1.38
N LYS A 209 -4.19 -14.56 2.64
CA LYS A 209 -3.61 -15.14 3.86
C LYS A 209 -2.07 -15.00 3.93
N VAL A 210 -1.50 -14.03 3.22
CA VAL A 210 -0.05 -13.79 3.22
C VAL A 210 0.36 -13.17 4.57
N PRO A 211 1.36 -13.71 5.29
CA PRO A 211 1.83 -13.14 6.55
C PRO A 211 2.29 -11.69 6.40
N LEU A 212 2.03 -10.86 7.42
CA LEU A 212 2.44 -9.45 7.42
C LEU A 212 3.97 -9.31 7.44
N ASP A 213 4.62 -10.17 8.21
CA ASP A 213 6.07 -10.17 8.42
C ASP A 213 6.74 -11.42 7.85
N GLY A 214 8.07 -11.42 7.76
CA GLY A 214 8.83 -12.60 7.34
C GLY A 214 8.78 -12.93 5.85
N VAL A 215 8.07 -12.13 5.04
CA VAL A 215 7.95 -12.31 3.58
C VAL A 215 8.28 -11.03 2.82
N THR A 216 8.69 -11.15 1.56
CA THR A 216 8.91 -10.06 0.62
C THR A 216 8.06 -10.25 -0.64
N PHE A 217 7.68 -9.13 -1.26
CA PHE A 217 6.99 -9.10 -2.55
C PHE A 217 8.02 -8.77 -3.63
N LEU A 218 8.28 -9.73 -4.52
CA LEU A 218 9.10 -9.51 -5.70
C LEU A 218 8.18 -9.16 -6.87
N LEU A 219 8.22 -7.89 -7.28
CA LEU A 219 7.51 -7.43 -8.47
C LEU A 219 8.18 -8.02 -9.71
N GLN A 220 7.42 -8.73 -10.53
CA GLN A 220 7.88 -9.33 -11.79
C GLN A 220 7.54 -8.45 -12.98
N ASN A 221 6.36 -7.83 -12.95
CA ASN A 221 5.89 -6.95 -14.01
C ASN A 221 4.98 -5.87 -13.43
N LEU A 222 5.09 -4.66 -13.96
CA LEU A 222 4.14 -3.57 -13.75
C LEU A 222 3.96 -2.83 -15.07
N ASN A 223 2.72 -2.78 -15.55
CA ASN A 223 2.32 -1.93 -16.67
C ASN A 223 1.22 -0.97 -16.21
N SER A 224 1.31 0.28 -16.63
CA SER A 224 0.39 1.35 -16.25
C SER A 224 -0.02 2.18 -17.45
N GLU A 225 -1.32 2.35 -17.63
CA GLU A 225 -1.91 3.19 -18.66
C GLU A 225 -2.75 4.29 -17.98
N PHE A 226 -2.62 5.53 -18.47
CA PHE A 226 -3.34 6.68 -17.97
C PHE A 226 -4.13 7.31 -19.11
N TYR A 227 -5.45 7.35 -18.97
CA TYR A 227 -6.36 7.84 -20.00
C TYR A 227 -6.81 9.28 -19.70
N GLN A 228 -6.87 9.66 -18.42
CA GLN A 228 -7.33 10.98 -17.97
C GLN A 228 -6.61 11.42 -16.69
N TYR A 229 -6.58 12.72 -16.46
CA TYR A 229 -6.07 13.29 -15.21
C TYR A 229 -7.05 13.04 -14.05
N ALA A 230 -6.50 12.69 -12.89
CA ALA A 230 -7.24 12.54 -11.65
C ALA A 230 -7.41 13.89 -10.93
N LYS A 231 -8.64 14.36 -10.73
CA LYS A 231 -8.92 15.59 -9.97
C LYS A 231 -8.69 15.37 -8.47
N LEU A 232 -8.03 16.30 -7.80
CA LEU A 232 -7.68 16.17 -6.38
C LEU A 232 -8.91 16.17 -5.45
N ASN A 233 -9.92 16.95 -5.79
CA ASN A 233 -11.10 17.18 -4.96
C ASN A 233 -12.23 16.16 -5.17
N MET A 234 -12.00 15.12 -5.98
CA MET A 234 -13.02 14.12 -6.32
C MET A 234 -12.58 12.72 -5.86
N PRO A 235 -13.49 11.91 -5.31
CA PRO A 235 -13.15 10.60 -4.80
C PRO A 235 -12.73 9.65 -5.92
N ILE A 236 -11.69 8.86 -5.66
CA ILE A 236 -11.19 7.84 -6.58
C ILE A 236 -11.47 6.45 -6.00
N LYS A 237 -11.91 5.55 -6.89
CA LYS A 237 -12.18 4.16 -6.59
C LYS A 237 -11.20 3.29 -7.36
N LEU A 238 -10.63 2.30 -6.68
CA LEU A 238 -9.83 1.26 -7.29
C LEU A 238 -10.66 -0.02 -7.33
N ARG A 239 -10.63 -0.72 -8.47
CA ARG A 239 -11.16 -2.07 -8.62
C ARG A 239 -10.04 -2.99 -9.04
N ASN A 240 -9.76 -4.00 -8.24
CA ASN A 240 -8.79 -5.03 -8.57
C ASN A 240 -9.52 -6.30 -9.02
N VAL A 241 -9.11 -6.89 -10.14
CA VAL A 241 -9.50 -8.23 -10.57
C VAL A 241 -8.27 -9.12 -10.49
N LEU A 242 -8.33 -10.18 -9.69
CA LEU A 242 -7.27 -11.18 -9.63
C LEU A 242 -7.41 -12.09 -10.85
N LYS A 243 -6.47 -11.95 -11.79
CA LYS A 243 -6.46 -12.66 -13.07
C LYS A 243 -5.91 -14.07 -12.95
N SER A 244 -4.90 -14.23 -12.10
CA SER A 244 -4.33 -15.55 -11.77
C SER A 244 -3.71 -15.51 -10.39
N VAL A 245 -3.70 -16.68 -9.75
CA VAL A 245 -3.08 -16.90 -8.45
C VAL A 245 -2.49 -18.29 -8.42
N LYS A 246 -1.34 -18.42 -7.75
CA LYS A 246 -0.81 -19.70 -7.30
C LYS A 246 -0.80 -19.71 -5.78
N PHE A 247 -0.96 -20.89 -5.21
CA PHE A 247 -1.04 -21.09 -3.79
C PHE A 247 0.20 -21.82 -3.26
N ALA A 248 0.64 -21.42 -2.08
CA ALA A 248 1.57 -22.17 -1.27
C ALA A 248 0.87 -23.38 -0.63
N LYS A 249 1.65 -24.26 0.01
CA LYS A 249 1.15 -25.48 0.66
C LYS A 249 0.19 -25.20 1.82
N ASP A 250 0.34 -24.05 2.48
CA ASP A 250 -0.53 -23.58 3.56
C ASP A 250 -1.78 -22.84 3.05
N GLY A 251 -1.97 -22.78 1.72
CA GLY A 251 -3.08 -22.10 1.08
C GLY A 251 -2.92 -20.58 0.98
N SER A 252 -1.78 -20.00 1.36
CA SER A 252 -1.52 -18.58 1.13
C SER A 252 -1.24 -18.31 -0.35
N TRP A 253 -1.47 -17.08 -0.82
CA TRP A 253 -1.05 -16.69 -2.16
C TRP A 253 0.48 -16.62 -2.23
N ASN A 254 1.09 -17.27 -3.22
CA ASN A 254 2.54 -17.25 -3.44
C ASN A 254 2.94 -16.53 -4.74
N GLN A 255 2.02 -16.42 -5.70
CA GLN A 255 2.17 -15.63 -6.92
C GLN A 255 0.78 -15.12 -7.30
N SER A 256 0.70 -13.89 -7.77
CA SER A 256 -0.55 -13.35 -8.29
C SER A 256 -0.33 -12.40 -9.47
N LYS A 257 -1.35 -12.34 -10.33
CA LYS A 257 -1.50 -11.31 -11.36
C LYS A 257 -2.78 -10.54 -11.09
N LEU A 258 -2.63 -9.23 -10.88
CA LEU A 258 -3.71 -8.30 -10.55
C LEU A 258 -3.90 -7.31 -11.69
N GLU A 259 -5.16 -7.00 -12.00
CA GLU A 259 -5.54 -5.90 -12.89
C GLU A 259 -6.37 -4.90 -12.09
N ILE A 260 -5.80 -3.72 -11.87
CA ILE A 260 -6.37 -2.65 -11.08
C ILE A 260 -6.85 -1.55 -12.02
N THR A 261 -8.16 -1.40 -12.12
CA THR A 261 -8.80 -0.31 -12.85
C THR A 261 -9.17 0.81 -11.90
N ILE A 262 -8.81 2.04 -12.25
CA ILE A 262 -9.02 3.22 -11.43
C ILE A 262 -10.14 4.06 -12.05
N TYR A 263 -11.11 4.42 -11.20
CA TYR A 263 -12.30 5.16 -11.59
C TYR A 263 -12.40 6.48 -10.83
N GLN A 264 -12.76 7.55 -11.53
CA GLN A 264 -13.19 8.81 -10.96
C GLN A 264 -14.48 9.26 -11.64
N GLU A 265 -15.47 9.68 -10.86
CA GLU A 265 -16.82 10.03 -11.37
C GLU A 265 -17.53 8.90 -12.15
N ASN A 266 -17.06 7.65 -11.98
CA ASN A 266 -17.41 6.41 -12.71
C ASN A 266 -16.86 6.32 -14.14
N THR A 267 -15.97 7.22 -14.50
CA THR A 267 -15.16 7.12 -15.72
C THR A 267 -13.86 6.42 -15.38
N GLU A 268 -13.42 5.53 -16.26
CA GLU A 268 -12.12 4.90 -16.16
C GLU A 268 -11.04 5.92 -16.49
N ILE A 269 -10.10 6.12 -15.58
CA ILE A 269 -9.03 7.11 -15.74
C ILE A 269 -7.65 6.48 -15.90
N SER A 270 -7.48 5.25 -15.42
CA SER A 270 -6.21 4.51 -15.51
C SER A 270 -6.44 3.02 -15.31
N MET A 271 -5.55 2.22 -15.88
CA MET A 271 -5.47 0.78 -15.67
C MET A 271 -4.02 0.40 -15.34
N ILE A 272 -3.84 -0.41 -14.30
CA ILE A 272 -2.54 -0.91 -13.86
C ILE A 272 -2.61 -2.42 -13.78
N THR A 273 -1.66 -3.11 -14.41
CA THR A 273 -1.48 -4.55 -14.24
C THR A 273 -0.19 -4.80 -13.49
N MET A 274 -0.24 -5.69 -12.50
CA MET A 274 0.94 -6.09 -11.74
C MET A 274 1.00 -7.60 -11.59
N GLU A 275 2.21 -8.13 -11.65
CA GLU A 275 2.50 -9.51 -11.35
C GLU A 275 3.58 -9.58 -10.29
N ALA A 276 3.35 -10.34 -9.24
CA ALA A 276 4.28 -10.46 -8.12
C ALA A 276 4.38 -11.89 -7.61
N THR A 277 5.58 -12.24 -7.15
CA THR A 277 5.86 -13.46 -6.39
C THR A 277 6.15 -13.11 -4.94
N ILE A 278 5.63 -13.91 -4.01
CA ILE A 278 5.77 -13.72 -2.57
C ILE A 278 6.76 -14.78 -2.08
N LEU A 279 7.85 -14.32 -1.46
CA LEU A 279 8.93 -15.18 -1.00
C LEU A 279 9.16 -15.00 0.51
N PRO A 280 9.42 -16.08 1.26
CA PRO A 280 9.98 -15.95 2.60
C PRO A 280 11.31 -15.18 2.57
N LEU A 281 11.54 -14.29 3.54
CA LEU A 281 12.75 -13.46 3.58
C LEU A 281 14.03 -14.30 3.59
N LYS A 282 14.03 -15.47 4.23
CA LYS A 282 15.17 -16.39 4.23
C LYS A 282 15.54 -16.89 2.83
N VAL A 283 14.53 -17.16 2.00
CA VAL A 283 14.74 -17.59 0.61
C VAL A 283 15.22 -16.42 -0.23
N TYR A 284 14.63 -15.24 -0.06
CA TYR A 284 15.07 -14.04 -0.74
C TYR A 284 16.53 -13.69 -0.44
N LYS A 285 16.95 -13.75 0.84
CA LYS A 285 18.35 -13.52 1.24
C LYS A 285 19.31 -14.48 0.53
N ARG A 286 18.99 -15.77 0.50
CA ARG A 286 19.77 -16.79 -0.23
C ARG A 286 19.85 -16.54 -1.74
N LEU A 287 18.77 -16.07 -2.36
CA LEU A 287 18.78 -15.70 -3.77
C LEU A 287 19.70 -14.50 -4.05
N LYS A 288 19.77 -13.56 -3.10
CA LYS A 288 20.67 -12.40 -3.17
C LYS A 288 22.14 -12.74 -2.91
N GLU A 289 22.42 -13.71 -2.04
CA GLU A 289 23.79 -14.14 -1.71
C GLU A 289 24.59 -14.61 -2.93
N GLY A 290 23.93 -15.08 -3.99
CA GLY A 290 24.57 -15.45 -5.26
C GLY A 290 24.78 -14.30 -6.26
N GLN A 291 24.41 -13.07 -5.90
CA GLN A 291 24.56 -11.87 -6.73
C GLN A 291 25.57 -10.94 -6.05
N GLU A 292 26.86 -11.28 -6.13
CA GLU A 292 27.91 -10.37 -5.66
C GLU A 292 27.90 -9.09 -6.51
N GLU A 293 27.76 -7.94 -5.84
CA GLU A 293 27.88 -6.63 -6.48
C GLU A 293 29.38 -6.39 -6.78
N VAL A 294 29.78 -6.63 -8.02
CA VAL A 294 31.16 -6.39 -8.47
C VAL A 294 31.29 -4.90 -8.77
N TYR A 295 32.06 -4.20 -7.95
CA TYR A 295 32.43 -2.80 -8.17
C TYR A 295 33.86 -2.72 -8.71
N GLU A 296 34.08 -1.94 -9.76
CA GLU A 296 35.43 -1.70 -10.32
C GLU A 296 36.33 -0.90 -9.35
N ILE A 297 35.72 -0.07 -8.51
CA ILE A 297 36.36 0.76 -7.49
C ILE A 297 35.60 0.53 -6.18
N GLU A 298 36.31 0.50 -5.06
CA GLU A 298 35.69 0.30 -3.75
C GLU A 298 34.58 1.34 -3.51
N PRO A 299 33.33 0.89 -3.30
CA PRO A 299 32.21 1.80 -3.13
C PRO A 299 32.30 2.54 -1.80
N ARG A 300 31.97 3.84 -1.82
CA ARG A 300 31.82 4.65 -0.62
C ARG A 300 30.36 5.02 -0.41
N TYR A 301 29.95 5.05 0.85
CA TYR A 301 28.57 5.24 1.23
C TYR A 301 28.42 6.43 2.17
N LYS A 302 27.39 7.24 1.95
CA LYS A 302 26.92 8.27 2.88
C LYS A 302 25.84 7.69 3.77
N LEU A 303 25.84 8.03 5.06
CA LEU A 303 24.76 7.67 5.96
C LEU A 303 23.51 8.49 5.65
N ILE A 304 22.35 7.82 5.56
CA ILE A 304 21.04 8.49 5.49
C ILE A 304 20.92 9.44 6.69
N GLU A 305 20.49 10.68 6.45
CA GLU A 305 20.47 11.77 7.45
C GLU A 305 19.70 11.48 8.74
N LYS A 306 18.83 10.47 8.73
CA LYS A 306 17.96 10.10 9.85
C LYS A 306 18.66 9.33 10.98
N PHE A 307 19.94 9.00 10.85
CA PHE A 307 20.68 8.21 11.84
C PHE A 307 21.78 9.02 12.51
N LYS A 308 22.13 8.65 13.75
CA LYS A 308 23.30 9.20 14.43
C LYS A 308 24.53 8.87 13.61
N LYS A 309 25.25 9.90 13.18
CA LYS A 309 26.47 9.78 12.38
C LYS A 309 27.73 9.83 13.25
N ASN A 310 27.63 9.57 14.54
CA ASN A 310 28.76 9.81 15.44
C ASN A 310 29.73 8.64 15.42
N ILE A 311 31.02 8.94 15.36
CA ILE A 311 32.13 8.01 15.55
C ILE A 311 33.04 8.55 16.65
N SER A 312 33.45 7.66 17.55
CA SER A 312 34.47 7.99 18.56
C SER A 312 35.81 7.46 18.07
N LEU A 313 36.78 8.36 17.94
CA LEU A 313 38.19 8.00 17.73
C LEU A 313 38.92 8.12 19.05
N ARG A 314 39.76 7.14 19.39
CA ARG A 314 40.52 7.10 20.64
C ARG A 314 41.96 6.72 20.36
N HIS A 315 42.86 7.44 21.02
CA HIS A 315 44.28 7.17 20.98
C HIS A 315 44.89 7.63 22.30
N ALA A 316 45.65 6.75 22.96
CA ALA A 316 46.10 6.96 24.33
C ALA A 316 44.93 7.38 25.26
N ASN A 317 45.03 8.56 25.90
CA ASN A 317 44.01 9.12 26.78
C ASN A 317 43.11 10.16 26.10
N LEU A 318 43.22 10.34 24.79
CA LEU A 318 42.47 11.32 24.03
C LEU A 318 41.26 10.65 23.36
N LYS A 319 40.12 11.35 23.38
CA LYS A 319 38.87 10.93 22.76
C LYS A 319 38.32 12.04 21.89
N TYR A 320 38.15 11.75 20.61
CA TYR A 320 37.53 12.64 19.63
C TYR A 320 36.16 12.07 19.24
N ILE A 321 35.14 12.93 19.19
CA ILE A 321 33.82 12.58 18.70
C ILE A 321 33.63 13.33 17.39
N CYS A 322 33.52 12.58 16.30
CA CYS A 322 33.42 13.11 14.94
C CYS A 322 32.10 12.66 14.31
N THR A 323 31.75 13.31 13.20
CA THR A 323 30.61 12.95 12.36
C THR A 323 31.09 12.16 11.16
N ILE A 324 30.57 10.97 10.90
CA ILE A 324 30.84 10.16 9.72
C ILE A 324 30.22 10.87 8.50
N GLU A 325 31.08 11.23 7.56
CA GLU A 325 30.68 11.80 6.27
C GLU A 325 30.48 10.72 5.22
N ASN A 326 31.45 9.80 5.11
CA ASN A 326 31.32 8.60 4.28
C ASN A 326 32.12 7.42 4.85
N PHE A 327 31.82 6.21 4.38
CA PHE A 327 32.46 4.98 4.83
C PHE A 327 32.40 3.90 3.76
N SER A 328 33.33 2.96 3.83
CA SER A 328 33.42 1.75 3.01
C SER A 328 33.80 0.57 3.90
N LEU A 329 34.10 -0.59 3.31
CA LEU A 329 34.57 -1.75 4.07
C LEU A 329 36.01 -1.57 4.59
N ASN A 330 36.81 -0.76 3.90
CA ASN A 330 38.22 -0.57 4.23
C ASN A 330 38.51 0.79 4.90
N GLY A 331 37.55 1.68 5.06
CA GLY A 331 37.84 3.00 5.59
C GLY A 331 36.63 3.89 5.80
N PHE A 332 36.88 5.09 6.34
CA PHE A 332 35.85 6.09 6.56
C PHE A 332 36.42 7.51 6.55
N MET A 333 35.54 8.46 6.27
CA MET A 333 35.80 9.90 6.29
C MET A 333 34.92 10.52 7.37
N VAL A 334 35.51 11.38 8.20
CA VAL A 334 34.80 12.07 9.28
C VAL A 334 34.98 13.58 9.18
N ALA A 335 34.02 14.31 9.70
CA ALA A 335 34.09 15.74 9.98
C ALA A 335 34.22 15.97 11.49
N SER A 336 35.15 16.83 11.88
CA SER A 336 35.36 17.32 13.26
C SER A 336 35.26 18.83 13.31
N VAL A 337 34.63 19.37 14.36
CA VAL A 337 34.50 20.82 14.60
C VAL A 337 35.57 21.27 15.61
N GLY A 338 36.17 22.44 15.39
CA GLY A 338 37.10 23.07 16.33
C GLY A 338 38.56 22.68 16.10
N SER A 339 38.92 21.45 16.43
CA SER A 339 40.31 20.97 16.29
C SER A 339 40.34 19.67 15.51
N PRO A 340 41.23 19.55 14.50
CA PRO A 340 41.45 18.27 13.87
C PRO A 340 42.03 17.29 14.90
N PRO A 341 41.93 15.98 14.66
CA PRO A 341 42.79 15.02 15.33
C PRO A 341 44.24 15.21 14.86
N VAL A 342 44.93 16.24 15.37
CA VAL A 342 46.23 16.73 14.84
C VAL A 342 47.43 15.93 15.36
N ASP A 343 47.27 15.20 16.46
CA ASP A 343 48.40 14.63 17.20
C ASP A 343 48.67 13.15 16.89
N PHE A 344 48.07 12.58 15.84
CA PHE A 344 48.38 11.20 15.43
C PHE A 344 49.58 11.22 14.50
N GLU A 345 50.71 10.65 14.93
CA GLU A 345 51.77 10.36 13.97
C GLU A 345 51.20 9.39 12.90
N ALA A 346 51.56 9.55 11.63
CA ALA A 346 50.99 8.79 10.51
C ALA A 346 51.13 7.25 10.64
N SER A 347 51.90 6.76 11.62
CA SER A 347 52.11 5.36 11.97
C SER A 347 51.32 4.87 13.20
N GLU A 348 50.56 5.73 13.88
CA GLU A 348 49.89 5.36 15.12
C GLU A 348 48.53 4.70 14.88
N SER A 349 48.29 3.63 15.63
CA SER A 349 47.03 2.91 15.60
C SER A 349 45.99 3.63 16.47
N ILE A 350 44.84 3.93 15.87
CA ILE A 350 43.74 4.66 16.50
C ILE A 350 42.57 3.69 16.66
N GLU A 351 42.00 3.60 17.85
CA GLU A 351 40.76 2.83 18.05
C GLU A 351 39.57 3.64 17.56
N PHE A 352 38.64 3.01 16.85
CA PHE A 352 37.38 3.64 16.46
C PHE A 352 36.19 2.86 17.01
N PHE A 353 35.13 3.60 17.32
CA PHE A 353 33.84 3.08 17.74
C PHE A 353 32.74 3.75 16.95
N MET A 354 32.05 2.99 16.09
CA MET A 354 30.83 3.44 15.41
C MET A 354 29.62 2.84 16.12
N HIS A 355 28.55 3.64 16.24
CA HIS A 355 27.29 3.17 16.80
C HIS A 355 26.17 3.32 15.76
N PHE A 356 25.59 2.19 15.37
CA PHE A 356 24.42 2.13 14.49
C PHE A 356 23.24 1.59 15.28
N ASP A 357 22.14 2.37 15.37
CA ASP A 357 21.02 2.12 16.29
C ASP A 357 20.44 0.68 16.25
N ILE A 358 20.47 -0.01 15.10
CA ILE A 358 19.93 -1.39 14.96
C ILE A 358 21.03 -2.43 14.66
N ALA A 359 22.19 -2.03 14.13
CA ALA A 359 23.27 -2.96 13.81
C ALA A 359 24.30 -3.12 14.95
N GLY A 360 24.18 -2.30 16.00
CA GLY A 360 25.01 -2.39 17.20
C GLY A 360 26.27 -1.53 17.13
N PHE A 361 27.25 -1.91 17.95
CA PHE A 361 28.57 -1.27 17.99
C PHE A 361 29.51 -1.95 17.01
N ILE A 362 30.30 -1.14 16.31
CA ILE A 362 31.40 -1.60 15.46
C ILE A 362 32.68 -1.02 16.04
N HIS A 363 33.61 -1.90 16.37
CA HIS A 363 34.90 -1.54 16.93
C HIS A 363 36.06 -2.10 16.12
N GLY A 364 37.12 -1.33 16.00
CA GLY A 364 38.35 -1.74 15.36
C GLY A 364 39.45 -0.72 15.52
N LYS A 365 40.54 -0.93 14.79
CA LYS A 365 41.64 0.02 14.67
C LYS A 365 41.72 0.58 13.26
N CYS A 366 42.14 1.83 13.17
CA CYS A 366 42.40 2.51 11.92
C CYS A 366 43.73 3.28 11.99
N LYS A 367 44.18 3.75 10.83
CA LYS A 367 45.27 4.73 10.70
C LYS A 367 44.76 5.95 9.95
N LEU A 368 45.26 7.12 10.34
CA LEU A 368 44.98 8.38 9.67
C LEU A 368 45.71 8.41 8.31
N LEU A 369 45.00 8.78 7.23
CA LEU A 369 45.57 8.92 5.89
C LEU A 369 45.83 10.39 5.53
N TRP A 370 44.87 11.26 5.81
CA TRP A 370 44.91 12.67 5.46
C TRP A 370 43.97 13.49 6.35
N ILE A 371 44.29 14.78 6.50
CA ILE A 371 43.45 15.79 7.11
C ILE A 371 43.35 16.96 6.12
N ARG A 372 42.15 17.51 5.95
CA ARG A 372 41.89 18.67 5.12
C ARG A 372 40.94 19.62 5.84
N GLU A 373 41.29 20.89 5.89
CA GLU A 373 40.41 21.95 6.37
C GLU A 373 39.31 22.23 5.33
N ASN A 374 38.10 22.55 5.80
CA ASN A 374 37.00 22.87 4.91
C ASN A 374 37.18 24.27 4.31
N ASP A 375 37.33 24.34 2.98
CA ASP A 375 37.51 25.59 2.23
C ASP A 375 36.38 26.64 2.46
N GLN A 376 35.22 26.23 2.98
CA GLN A 376 34.07 27.10 3.25
C GLN A 376 33.86 27.42 4.74
N ASN A 377 34.55 26.73 5.65
CA ASN A 377 34.40 26.92 7.08
C ASN A 377 35.66 26.47 7.83
N ASP A 378 36.48 27.45 8.21
CA ASP A 378 37.77 27.31 8.91
C ASP A 378 37.67 26.52 10.23
N ASP A 379 36.46 26.29 10.75
CA ASP A 379 36.22 25.56 12.01
C ASP A 379 35.82 24.08 11.78
N ILE A 380 35.80 23.60 10.53
CA ILE A 380 35.49 22.22 10.16
C ILE A 380 36.67 21.55 9.49
N PHE A 381 37.07 20.40 10.01
CA PHE A 381 38.14 19.57 9.43
C PHE A 381 37.59 18.22 8.98
N PHE A 382 37.96 17.81 7.77
CA PHE A 382 37.74 16.48 7.26
C PHE A 382 38.98 15.63 7.47
N SER A 383 38.80 14.38 7.88
CA SER A 383 39.91 13.40 7.97
C SER A 383 39.49 12.04 7.44
N GLY A 384 40.42 11.41 6.71
CA GLY A 384 40.24 10.09 6.11
C GLY A 384 41.03 9.02 6.86
N TYR A 385 40.40 7.88 7.11
CA TYR A 385 40.98 6.75 7.85
C TYR A 385 40.87 5.47 7.05
N GLU A 386 41.90 4.63 7.16
CA GLU A 386 41.93 3.25 6.69
C GLU A 386 41.75 2.32 7.89
N ILE A 387 40.81 1.37 7.80
CA ILE A 387 40.61 0.33 8.82
C ILE A 387 41.75 -0.68 8.68
N THR A 388 42.51 -0.86 9.76
CA THR A 388 43.67 -1.76 9.79
C THR A 388 43.37 -3.06 10.54
N GLU A 389 42.50 -3.02 11.55
CA GLU A 389 42.07 -4.20 12.31
C GLU A 389 40.57 -4.12 12.61
N ILE A 390 39.83 -5.20 12.37
CA ILE A 390 38.41 -5.31 12.70
C ILE A 390 38.06 -6.78 12.91
N SER A 391 37.22 -7.10 13.88
CA SER A 391 36.79 -8.49 14.09
C SER A 391 35.85 -8.96 12.98
N ASN A 392 35.75 -10.28 12.76
CA ASN A 392 34.80 -10.82 11.77
C ASN A 392 33.35 -10.43 12.10
N LEU A 393 32.99 -10.39 13.40
CA LEU A 393 31.65 -9.99 13.83
C LEU A 393 31.38 -8.51 13.51
N ASP A 394 32.35 -7.64 13.82
CA ASP A 394 32.26 -6.20 13.54
C ASP A 394 32.25 -5.91 12.03
N MET A 395 32.99 -6.68 11.22
CA MET A 395 32.98 -6.59 9.77
C MET A 395 31.61 -6.97 9.17
N GLU A 396 30.98 -8.03 9.68
CA GLU A 396 29.62 -8.39 9.26
C GLU A 396 28.60 -7.34 9.69
N ASN A 397 28.73 -6.77 10.89
CA ASN A 397 27.92 -5.63 11.33
C ASN A 397 28.13 -4.39 10.45
N LEU A 398 29.36 -4.16 9.95
CA LEU A 398 29.69 -3.05 9.05
C LEU A 398 29.01 -3.25 7.69
N LYS A 399 29.12 -4.45 7.11
CA LYS A 399 28.40 -4.82 5.87
C LYS A 399 26.89 -4.64 6.02
N GLU A 400 26.32 -5.10 7.13
CA GLU A 400 24.89 -4.94 7.41
C GLU A 400 24.51 -3.46 7.56
N SER A 401 25.36 -2.67 8.21
CA SER A 401 25.17 -1.22 8.37
C SER A 401 25.24 -0.50 7.03
N ILE A 402 26.21 -0.83 6.17
CA ILE A 402 26.30 -0.30 4.79
C ILE A 402 25.03 -0.65 4.02
N ALA A 403 24.63 -1.93 4.02
CA ALA A 403 23.47 -2.38 3.25
C ALA A 403 22.15 -1.73 3.70
N ARG A 404 22.03 -1.38 4.99
CA ARG A 404 20.84 -0.75 5.55
C ARG A 404 20.84 0.77 5.45
N TYR A 405 21.97 1.40 5.76
CA TYR A 405 22.06 2.85 6.00
C TYR A 405 22.93 3.58 5.00
N GLY A 406 23.74 2.85 4.24
CA GLY A 406 24.57 3.39 3.19
C GLY A 406 23.75 3.81 1.98
N ARG A 407 24.10 4.97 1.44
CA ARG A 407 23.74 5.40 0.08
C ARG A 407 25.02 5.60 -0.68
N LEU A 408 25.18 4.89 -1.80
CA LEU A 408 26.37 5.00 -2.63
C LEU A 408 26.59 6.48 -3.00
N ILE A 409 27.81 6.96 -2.79
CA ILE A 409 28.21 8.29 -3.23
C ILE A 409 28.64 8.15 -4.68
N GLU A 410 27.74 8.54 -5.57
CA GLU A 410 27.97 8.64 -7.00
C GLU A 410 28.40 10.06 -7.39
N ASP A 411 29.31 10.73 -6.66
CA ASP A 411 30.01 11.90 -7.22
C ASP A 411 30.95 11.42 -8.35
N ARG A 412 30.33 10.84 -9.37
CA ARG A 412 30.73 10.65 -10.73
C ARG A 412 29.90 11.71 -11.44
N GLU A 413 30.49 12.89 -11.70
CA GLU A 413 30.12 13.51 -12.96
C GLU A 413 30.29 12.40 -14.00
N ILE A 414 29.22 12.04 -14.68
CA ILE A 414 29.33 11.20 -15.87
C ILE A 414 30.21 12.04 -16.82
N LEU A 415 31.51 11.74 -16.84
CA LEU A 415 32.43 12.28 -17.84
C LEU A 415 32.18 11.57 -19.18
#